data_AF-A0A098EJ38-F1
#
_entry.id   AF-A0A098EJ38-F1
#
_cell.length_a   1.000
_cell.length_b   1.000
_cell.length_c   1.000
_cell.angle_alpha   90.00
_cell.angle_beta   90.00
_cell.angle_gamma   90.00
#
_symmetry.space_group_name_H-M   'P 1'
#
loop_
_entity.id
_entity.type
_entity.pdbx_description
1 polymer ?
#
loop_
_entity_poly.entity_id
_entity_poly.type
_entity_poly.pdbx_seq_one_letter_code
_entity_poly.pdbx_strand_id
1 'polypeptide(L)'
;MLSGVPAHVDGRMLAITEKAGGRLVNRDRMWHYTEGIKNWNPVWHKHGIRILPGPSSMWFDATGNRFPAPNFPGFDTLGTLETIQKSGFDYSWFILTQAMIEKEFALSGSEQNLDLTGKSIPQVLSRVRKGATAPVQAFMDKGKILSSRIHYKSWSLA
;
A
#
# COMPACT_ATOMS: atom_id res chain seq x y z
N MET A 1 1.83 -4.84 11.92
CA MET A 1 1.14 -4.10 10.87
C MET A 1 1.86 -2.87 10.48
N LEU A 2 1.93 -2.67 9.17
CA LEU A 2 2.26 -1.40 8.56
C LEU A 2 1.05 -0.46 8.63
N SER A 3 1.28 0.80 8.97
CA SER A 3 0.25 1.84 9.02
C SER A 3 0.44 2.78 7.84
N GLY A 4 -0.59 2.91 7.01
CA GLY A 4 -0.66 3.93 5.97
C GLY A 4 -1.06 5.31 6.50
N VAL A 5 -1.43 5.41 7.78
CA VAL A 5 -1.79 6.68 8.44
C VAL A 5 -0.73 7.09 9.47
N PRO A 6 -0.55 8.41 9.72
CA PRO A 6 0.37 8.92 10.73
C PRO A 6 0.12 8.36 12.13
N ALA A 7 1.16 8.38 12.98
CA ALA A 7 1.09 7.84 14.34
C ALA A 7 0.02 8.48 15.24
N HIS A 8 -0.36 9.74 14.98
CA HIS A 8 -1.41 10.44 15.73
C HIS A 8 -2.82 9.99 15.33
N VAL A 9 -2.98 9.24 14.23
CA VAL A 9 -4.24 8.61 13.84
C VAL A 9 -4.36 7.29 14.61
N ASP A 10 -4.47 7.42 15.93
CA ASP A 10 -4.50 6.32 16.90
C ASP A 10 -5.92 6.00 17.38
N GLY A 11 -6.92 6.56 16.71
CA GLY A 11 -8.36 6.49 16.99
C GLY A 11 -8.79 6.77 18.43
N ARG A 12 -7.98 7.50 19.21
CA ARG A 12 -8.34 7.98 20.55
C ARG A 12 -9.70 8.67 20.59
N MET A 13 -10.07 9.37 19.52
CA MET A 13 -11.34 10.09 19.42
C MET A 13 -12.57 9.16 19.42
N LEU A 14 -12.45 7.88 19.02
CA LEU A 14 -13.57 6.95 19.09
C LEU A 14 -14.07 6.78 20.54
N ALA A 15 -13.15 6.53 21.46
CA ALA A 15 -13.48 6.35 22.88
C ALA A 15 -13.94 7.65 23.55
N ILE A 16 -13.40 8.81 23.14
CA ILE A 16 -13.81 10.11 23.66
C ILE A 16 -15.25 10.42 23.22
N THR A 17 -15.56 10.24 21.94
CA THR A 17 -16.91 10.47 21.38
C THR A 17 -17.94 9.55 22.02
N GLU A 18 -17.62 8.27 22.22
CA GLU A 18 -18.50 7.32 22.92
C GLU A 18 -18.82 7.78 24.35
N LYS A 19 -17.79 8.22 25.10
CA LYS A 19 -17.96 8.77 26.46
C LYS A 19 -18.78 10.06 26.49
N ALA A 20 -18.75 10.85 25.41
CA ALA A 20 -19.55 12.07 25.28
C ALA A 20 -21.02 11.79 24.85
N GLY A 21 -21.43 10.53 24.74
CA GLY A 21 -22.79 10.13 24.35
C GLY A 21 -22.98 9.90 22.85
N GLY A 22 -21.91 9.96 22.06
CA GLY A 22 -21.95 9.65 20.63
C GLY A 22 -22.09 8.15 20.38
N ARG A 23 -22.95 7.77 19.43
CA ARG A 23 -23.11 6.37 19.01
C ARG A 23 -22.06 6.02 17.95
N LEU A 24 -21.26 4.99 18.21
CA LEU A 24 -20.37 4.39 17.22
C LEU A 24 -21.08 3.27 16.45
N VAL A 25 -20.80 3.15 15.15
CA VAL A 25 -21.29 2.08 14.28
C VAL A 25 -20.12 1.48 13.50
N ASN A 26 -20.29 0.27 12.94
CA ASN A 26 -19.31 -0.39 12.06
C ASN A 26 -17.89 -0.55 12.65
N ARG A 27 -17.79 -0.78 13.97
CA ARG A 27 -16.50 -0.89 14.69
C ARG A 27 -15.63 -2.06 14.23
N ASP A 28 -16.25 -3.01 13.54
CA ASP A 28 -15.69 -4.21 12.95
C ASP A 28 -15.19 -4.00 11.51
N ARG A 29 -15.46 -2.85 10.88
CA ARG A 29 -15.10 -2.57 9.49
C ARG A 29 -13.79 -1.79 9.38
N MET A 30 -12.99 -2.17 8.39
CA MET A 30 -11.71 -1.57 8.10
C MET A 30 -11.42 -1.53 6.61
N TRP A 31 -10.67 -0.51 6.21
CA TRP A 31 -10.10 -0.43 4.87
C TRP A 31 -8.70 -1.03 4.88
N HIS A 32 -8.57 -2.19 4.23
CA HIS A 32 -7.29 -2.85 4.03
C HIS A 32 -6.74 -2.51 2.65
N TYR A 33 -5.42 -2.54 2.52
CA TYR A 33 -4.71 -2.53 1.26
C TYR A 33 -3.70 -3.66 1.29
N THR A 34 -4.00 -4.74 0.58
CA THR A 34 -3.18 -5.96 0.55
C THR A 34 -1.87 -5.80 -0.22
N GLU A 35 -1.75 -4.72 -1.00
CA GLU A 35 -0.53 -4.33 -1.72
C GLU A 35 0.34 -3.37 -0.87
N GLY A 36 0.16 -3.40 0.46
CA GLY A 36 0.95 -2.61 1.40
C GLY A 36 2.36 -3.17 1.59
N ILE A 37 3.37 -2.31 1.46
CA ILE A 37 4.79 -2.63 1.64
C ILE A 37 5.44 -1.67 2.64
N LYS A 38 6.57 -2.08 3.21
CA LYS A 38 7.32 -1.23 4.13
C LYS A 38 7.89 -0.01 3.38
N ASN A 39 7.67 1.18 3.92
CA ASN A 39 8.32 2.37 3.40
C ASN A 39 9.84 2.30 3.68
N TRP A 40 10.67 2.52 2.65
CA TRP A 40 12.12 2.56 2.79
C TRP A 40 12.59 3.77 3.61
N ASN A 41 11.84 4.88 3.53
CA ASN A 41 12.07 6.12 4.27
C ASN A 41 10.83 6.45 5.14
N PRO A 42 10.63 5.73 6.25
CA PRO A 42 9.45 5.88 7.09
C PRO A 42 9.46 7.21 7.84
N VAL A 43 8.37 7.97 7.74
CA VAL A 43 8.16 9.21 8.50
C VAL A 43 7.64 8.95 9.93
N TRP A 44 6.95 7.83 10.15
CA TRP A 44 6.48 7.39 11.46
C TRP A 44 6.74 5.90 11.68
N HIS A 45 6.60 5.46 12.92
CA HIS A 45 6.74 4.05 13.27
C HIS A 45 5.74 3.18 12.48
N LYS A 46 6.25 2.13 11.84
CA LYS A 46 5.48 1.20 10.98
C LYS A 46 4.88 1.86 9.72
N HIS A 47 5.36 3.02 9.26
CA HIS A 47 4.90 3.64 8.03
C HIS A 47 4.98 2.66 6.84
N GLY A 48 3.81 2.29 6.30
CA GLY A 48 3.66 1.51 5.08
C GLY A 48 3.15 2.36 3.93
N ILE A 49 3.54 2.00 2.73
CA ILE A 49 3.05 2.58 1.48
C ILE A 49 2.33 1.50 0.69
N ARG A 50 1.27 1.86 -0.03
CA ARG A 50 0.61 0.92 -0.96
C ARG A 50 1.18 1.12 -2.35
N ILE A 51 1.47 0.01 -3.03
CA ILE A 51 1.88 0.03 -4.43
C ILE A 51 0.65 0.03 -5.34
N LEU A 52 0.75 0.71 -6.46
CA LEU A 52 -0.20 0.65 -7.57
C LEU A 52 0.55 -0.02 -8.72
N PRO A 53 0.46 -1.35 -8.87
CA PRO A 53 1.44 -2.10 -9.63
C PRO A 53 1.16 -2.19 -11.14
N GLY A 54 0.03 -1.63 -11.60
CA GLY A 54 -0.45 -1.79 -12.96
C GLY A 54 -0.90 -3.21 -13.31
N PRO A 55 -1.48 -3.40 -14.52
CA PRO A 55 -2.06 -4.67 -14.92
C PRO A 55 -1.03 -5.76 -15.24
N SER A 56 0.24 -5.41 -15.52
CA SER A 56 1.23 -6.36 -16.03
C SER A 56 1.93 -7.19 -14.95
N SER A 57 1.90 -6.73 -13.70
CA SER A 57 2.51 -7.45 -12.57
C SER A 57 1.81 -8.77 -12.28
N MET A 58 2.57 -9.79 -11.90
CA MET A 58 2.02 -11.06 -11.44
C MET A 58 2.03 -11.13 -9.92
N TRP A 59 0.99 -11.75 -9.35
CA TRP A 59 0.81 -11.84 -7.90
C TRP A 59 0.71 -13.29 -7.43
N PHE A 60 1.51 -13.64 -6.45
CA PHE A 60 1.64 -14.99 -5.90
C PHE A 60 1.49 -15.00 -4.39
N ASP A 61 1.00 -16.11 -3.84
CA ASP A 61 1.06 -16.38 -2.41
C ASP A 61 2.52 -16.55 -1.93
N ALA A 62 2.71 -16.63 -0.62
CA ALA A 62 4.03 -16.77 -0.01
C ALA A 62 4.80 -18.04 -0.45
N THR A 63 4.10 -19.06 -0.94
CA THR A 63 4.66 -20.35 -1.41
C THR A 63 4.93 -20.39 -2.91
N GLY A 64 4.59 -19.31 -3.63
CA GLY A 64 4.84 -19.18 -5.07
C GLY A 64 3.69 -19.66 -5.95
N ASN A 65 2.49 -19.92 -5.43
CA ASN A 65 1.33 -20.18 -6.28
C ASN A 65 0.70 -18.87 -6.72
N ARG A 66 0.36 -18.77 -8.01
CA ARG A 66 -0.28 -17.58 -8.54
C ARG A 66 -1.67 -17.44 -7.93
N PHE A 67 -2.03 -16.23 -7.51
CA PHE A 67 -3.38 -16.00 -7.00
C PHE A 67 -4.43 -16.26 -8.08
N PRO A 68 -5.49 -17.03 -7.79
CA PRO A 68 -6.57 -17.28 -8.73
C PRO A 68 -7.48 -16.06 -8.84
N ALA A 69 -8.21 -15.96 -9.95
CA ALA A 69 -9.31 -15.01 -10.05
C ALA A 69 -10.33 -15.25 -8.92
N PRO A 70 -10.91 -14.20 -8.33
CA PRO A 70 -10.82 -12.79 -8.72
C PRO A 70 -9.75 -11.97 -7.94
N ASN A 71 -8.73 -12.61 -7.35
CA ASN A 71 -7.71 -11.94 -6.52
C ASN A 71 -6.70 -11.15 -7.37
N PHE A 72 -7.17 -10.07 -8.00
CA PHE A 72 -6.36 -9.14 -8.76
C PHE A 72 -5.99 -7.91 -7.92
N PRO A 73 -4.83 -7.28 -8.16
CA PRO A 73 -4.44 -6.05 -7.49
C PRO A 73 -5.53 -4.98 -7.62
N GLY A 74 -5.93 -4.38 -6.51
CA GLY A 74 -6.94 -3.32 -6.45
C GLY A 74 -8.38 -3.73 -6.76
N PHE A 75 -8.68 -5.02 -6.98
CA PHE A 75 -10.03 -5.50 -7.30
C PHE A 75 -10.86 -5.78 -6.05
N ASP A 76 -10.69 -6.95 -5.43
CA ASP A 76 -11.39 -7.36 -4.21
C ASP A 76 -10.38 -7.48 -3.07
N THR A 77 -10.23 -6.40 -2.30
CA THR A 77 -9.20 -6.38 -1.25
C THR A 77 -9.56 -7.27 -0.06
N LEU A 78 -10.84 -7.45 0.26
CA LEU A 78 -11.25 -8.32 1.36
C LEU A 78 -11.10 -9.79 0.98
N GLY A 79 -11.54 -10.19 -0.22
CA GLY A 79 -11.32 -11.54 -0.73
C GLY A 79 -9.83 -11.87 -0.89
N THR A 80 -9.02 -10.90 -1.34
CA THR A 80 -7.57 -11.10 -1.44
C THR A 80 -6.91 -11.20 -0.07
N LEU A 81 -7.36 -10.41 0.90
CA LEU A 81 -6.91 -10.50 2.28
C LEU A 81 -7.19 -11.89 2.86
N GLU A 82 -8.41 -12.39 2.69
CA GLU A 82 -8.79 -13.74 3.12
C GLU A 82 -7.91 -14.80 2.43
N THR A 83 -7.68 -14.67 1.12
CA THR A 83 -6.85 -15.59 0.34
C THR A 83 -5.40 -15.60 0.83
N ILE A 84 -4.81 -14.44 1.13
CA ILE A 84 -3.46 -14.34 1.72
C ILE A 84 -3.44 -15.05 3.07
N GLN A 85 -4.39 -14.77 3.96
CA GLN A 85 -4.44 -15.38 5.29
C GLN A 85 -4.60 -16.90 5.25
N LYS A 86 -5.39 -17.43 4.30
CA LYS A 86 -5.56 -18.88 4.09
C LYS A 86 -4.26 -19.59 3.70
N SER A 87 -3.28 -18.88 3.14
CA SER A 87 -1.95 -19.46 2.87
C SER A 87 -1.16 -19.79 4.15
N GLY A 88 -1.60 -19.30 5.31
CA GLY A 88 -0.87 -19.41 6.59
C GLY A 88 0.24 -18.36 6.75
N PHE A 89 0.43 -17.51 5.74
CA PHE A 89 1.40 -16.42 5.74
C PHE A 89 0.70 -15.07 5.75
N ASP A 90 1.44 -14.09 6.23
CA ASP A 90 1.01 -12.71 6.30
C ASP A 90 1.65 -11.86 5.19
N TYR A 91 2.16 -12.48 4.12
CA TYR A 91 2.77 -11.79 2.99
C TYR A 91 2.50 -12.53 1.69
N SER A 92 2.75 -11.83 0.58
CA SER A 92 2.60 -12.32 -0.79
C SER A 92 3.66 -11.66 -1.68
N TRP A 93 3.77 -12.11 -2.93
CA TRP A 93 4.81 -11.68 -3.85
C TRP A 93 4.24 -11.01 -5.10
N PHE A 94 4.61 -9.76 -5.32
CA PHE A 94 4.52 -9.13 -6.63
C PHE A 94 5.78 -9.42 -7.43
N ILE A 95 5.61 -10.01 -8.60
CA ILE A 95 6.70 -10.28 -9.54
C ILE A 95 6.46 -9.42 -10.78
N LEU A 96 7.47 -8.61 -11.11
CA LEU A 96 7.44 -7.68 -12.21
C LEU A 96 8.86 -7.48 -12.76
N THR A 97 8.94 -7.00 -13.99
CA THR A 97 10.21 -6.66 -14.64
C THR A 97 10.56 -5.19 -14.42
N GLN A 98 11.81 -4.82 -14.69
CA GLN A 98 12.23 -3.42 -14.69
C GLN A 98 11.39 -2.58 -15.68
N ALA A 99 11.08 -3.11 -16.86
CA ALA A 99 10.26 -2.39 -17.85
C ALA A 99 8.83 -2.12 -17.34
N MET A 100 8.28 -3.02 -16.51
CA MET A 100 6.97 -2.83 -15.89
C MET A 100 7.03 -1.80 -14.77
N ILE A 101 8.01 -1.90 -13.86
CA ILE A 101 8.09 -0.98 -12.71
C ILE A 101 8.31 0.47 -13.14
N GLU A 102 9.09 0.69 -14.21
CA GLU A 102 9.34 2.03 -14.74
C GLU A 102 8.10 2.69 -15.36
N LYS A 103 7.18 1.90 -15.93
CA LYS A 103 6.04 2.42 -16.70
C LYS A 103 4.72 2.43 -15.93
N GLU A 104 4.51 1.43 -15.09
CA GLU A 104 3.19 1.14 -14.53
C GLU A 104 3.13 1.32 -13.01
N PHE A 105 4.27 1.40 -12.34
CA PHE A 105 4.33 1.41 -10.89
C PHE A 105 4.23 2.81 -10.32
N ALA A 106 3.32 3.00 -9.38
CA ALA A 106 3.26 4.20 -8.55
C ALA A 106 3.23 3.84 -7.07
N LEU A 107 3.84 4.68 -6.24
CA LEU A 107 3.78 4.57 -4.79
C LEU A 107 2.73 5.54 -4.26
N SER A 108 1.79 5.04 -3.47
CA SER A 108 0.89 5.90 -2.70
C SER A 108 1.63 6.43 -1.47
N GLY A 109 1.75 7.75 -1.41
CA GLY A 109 2.59 8.45 -0.44
C GLY A 109 2.92 9.84 -0.98
N SER A 110 1.93 10.73 -0.93
CA SER A 110 2.04 12.13 -1.39
C SER A 110 3.16 12.91 -0.69
N GLU A 111 3.62 12.45 0.47
CA GLU A 111 4.67 13.08 1.30
C GLU A 111 6.07 13.08 0.65
N GLN A 112 6.27 12.37 -0.46
CA GLN A 112 7.52 12.37 -1.23
C GLN A 112 7.36 12.87 -2.68
N ASN A 113 6.14 13.27 -3.08
CA ASN A 113 5.85 13.84 -4.40
C ASN A 113 5.99 15.37 -4.37
N LEU A 114 7.23 15.86 -4.28
CA LEU A 114 7.56 17.30 -4.39
C LEU A 114 7.17 17.91 -5.75
N ASP A 115 6.83 17.08 -6.73
CA ASP A 115 6.39 17.43 -8.09
C ASP A 115 4.90 17.83 -8.17
N LEU A 116 4.06 17.42 -7.21
CA LEU A 116 2.63 17.77 -7.20
C LEU A 116 2.29 19.08 -6.48
N THR A 117 3.29 19.75 -5.90
CA THR A 117 3.11 21.02 -5.18
C THR A 117 3.11 22.25 -6.10
N GLY A 118 3.37 22.10 -7.40
CA GLY A 118 3.62 23.22 -8.32
C GLY A 118 2.66 23.43 -9.50
N LYS A 119 1.64 22.58 -9.72
CA LYS A 119 0.75 22.64 -10.91
C LYS A 119 1.50 22.80 -12.25
N SER A 120 2.65 22.14 -12.42
CA SER A 120 3.50 22.34 -13.61
C SER A 120 3.20 21.29 -14.69
N ILE A 121 2.50 21.70 -15.74
CA ILE A 121 2.21 20.88 -16.95
C ILE A 121 3.50 20.27 -17.57
N PRO A 122 4.66 20.97 -17.61
CA PRO A 122 5.94 20.39 -18.05
C PRO A 122 6.42 19.17 -17.23
N GLN A 123 6.16 19.13 -15.92
CA GLN A 123 6.54 18.01 -15.05
C GLN A 123 5.63 16.78 -15.26
N VAL A 124 4.40 16.98 -15.72
CA VAL A 124 3.51 15.89 -16.15
C VAL A 124 3.99 15.29 -17.47
N LEU A 125 4.44 16.13 -18.41
CA LEU A 125 4.97 15.71 -19.71
C LEU A 125 6.35 15.02 -19.63
N SER A 126 7.15 15.25 -18.59
CA SER A 126 8.44 14.56 -18.41
C SER A 126 8.29 13.08 -18.07
N ARG A 127 7.08 12.63 -17.68
CA ARG A 127 6.73 11.20 -17.47
C ARG A 127 6.78 10.37 -18.76
N VAL A 128 6.97 11.01 -19.92
CA VAL A 128 7.16 10.34 -21.23
C VAL A 128 8.62 9.90 -21.45
N ARG A 129 9.57 10.31 -20.61
CA ARG A 129 10.97 9.86 -20.68
C ARG A 129 11.13 8.45 -20.10
N LYS A 130 12.07 7.67 -20.66
CA LYS A 130 12.46 6.35 -20.13
C LYS A 130 13.02 6.51 -18.71
N GLY A 131 12.65 5.58 -17.82
CA GLY A 131 13.10 5.52 -16.43
C GLY A 131 11.97 5.72 -15.42
N ALA A 132 12.10 5.09 -14.25
CA ALA A 132 11.14 5.20 -13.17
C ALA A 132 11.05 6.64 -12.63
N THR A 133 9.89 7.02 -12.08
CA THR A 133 9.78 8.28 -11.34
C THR A 133 10.78 8.31 -10.18
N ALA A 134 11.26 9.50 -9.78
CA ALA A 134 12.28 9.61 -8.73
C ALA A 134 11.91 8.87 -7.42
N PRO A 135 10.66 8.89 -6.92
CA PRO A 135 10.26 8.10 -5.76
C PRO A 135 10.34 6.58 -5.99
N VAL A 136 9.97 6.12 -7.19
CA VAL A 136 10.03 4.69 -7.56
C VAL A 136 11.48 4.25 -7.72
N GLN A 137 12.34 5.04 -8.36
CA GLN A 137 13.76 4.73 -8.47
C GLN A 137 14.44 4.68 -7.10
N ALA A 138 14.19 5.66 -6.23
CA ALA A 138 14.71 5.66 -4.86
C ALA A 138 14.22 4.42 -4.07
N PHE A 139 12.98 3.99 -4.29
CA PHE A 139 12.47 2.75 -3.73
C PHE A 139 13.16 1.51 -4.30
N MET A 140 13.46 1.45 -5.61
CA MET A 140 14.22 0.35 -6.20
C MET A 140 15.65 0.27 -5.64
N ASP A 141 16.31 1.40 -5.46
CA ASP A 141 17.72 1.45 -5.04
C ASP A 141 17.88 1.17 -3.53
N LYS A 142 16.92 1.63 -2.71
CA LYS A 142 17.03 1.64 -1.24
C LYS A 142 16.01 0.78 -0.52
N GLY A 143 14.91 0.45 -1.19
CA GLY A 143 13.89 -0.42 -0.64
C GLY A 143 14.44 -1.82 -0.44
N LYS A 144 13.97 -2.49 0.60
CA LYS A 144 14.17 -3.94 0.70
C LYS A 144 13.32 -4.60 -0.36
N ILE A 145 13.90 -4.81 -1.54
CA ILE A 145 13.32 -5.67 -2.56
C ILE A 145 13.14 -7.06 -1.90
N LEU A 146 11.88 -7.47 -1.79
CA LEU A 146 11.42 -8.83 -1.49
C LEU A 146 11.46 -9.33 -0.01
N SER A 147 10.86 -8.62 0.94
CA SER A 147 10.03 -9.26 1.99
C SER A 147 9.46 -8.24 2.97
N SER A 148 8.14 -8.15 3.08
CA SER A 148 7.52 -7.53 4.24
C SER A 148 6.38 -8.40 4.74
N ARG A 149 6.56 -8.93 5.95
CA ARG A 149 5.50 -9.54 6.77
C ARG A 149 4.44 -8.50 7.12
N ILE A 150 3.20 -8.74 6.72
CA ILE A 150 2.03 -7.88 6.96
C ILE A 150 1.25 -8.42 8.16
N HIS A 151 1.71 -8.18 9.38
CA HIS A 151 0.84 -8.36 10.56
C HIS A 151 -0.32 -7.34 10.49
N TYR A 152 -1.54 -7.56 11.01
CA TYR A 152 -2.67 -6.59 10.97
C TYR A 152 -2.85 -5.85 12.32
N LYS A 153 -3.47 -4.65 12.33
CA LYS A 153 -3.86 -3.84 13.50
C LYS A 153 -5.00 -2.89 13.08
N SER A 154 -6.02 -2.79 13.90
CA SER A 154 -7.30 -2.23 13.48
C SER A 154 -7.36 -0.71 13.39
N TRP A 155 -8.02 -0.13 12.37
CA TRP A 155 -8.68 1.18 12.43
C TRP A 155 -9.85 1.31 11.45
N SER A 156 -10.98 1.76 12.01
CA SER A 156 -12.26 2.03 11.35
C SER A 156 -12.22 3.42 10.71
N LEU A 157 -12.66 3.49 9.45
CA LEU A 157 -13.28 4.69 8.90
C LEU A 157 -14.77 4.55 9.25
N ALA A 158 -15.32 5.55 9.95
CA ALA A 158 -16.70 5.57 10.45
C ALA A 158 -17.74 5.29 9.35
#